data_AF-A0AB39XL59-F1
#
_entry.id   AF-A0AB39XL59-F1
#
_cell.length_a   1.000
_cell.length_b   1.000
_cell.length_c   1.000
_cell.angle_alpha   90.00
_cell.angle_beta   90.00
_cell.angle_gamma   90.00
#
_symmetry.space_group_name_H-M   'P 1'
#
loop_
_entity.id
_entity.type
_entity.pdbx_description
1 polymer ?
#
loop_
_entity_poly.entity_id
_entity_poly.type
_entity_poly.pdbx_seq_one_letter_code
_entity_poly.pdbx_strand_id
1 'polypeptide(L)'
;MRLPTGLLGYRNAANDALPRTGFPEMFRNLAEYETYVRTLVDAGIVPNATYVWWALRPSLQHPTLELRITDCCTSIADTVAIAAVYRALVRHVVHHPDLNATYSAVHRALIEENRWRAQRYGTDGT
;
A
#
# COMPACT_ATOMS: atom_id res chain seq x y z
N MET A 1 21.90 -14.81 -20.24
CA MET A 1 20.70 -15.57 -19.86
C MET A 1 20.07 -14.87 -18.66
N ARG A 2 18.87 -14.26 -18.78
CA ARG A 2 18.19 -13.63 -17.64
C ARG A 2 17.57 -14.75 -16.80
N LEU A 3 17.98 -14.86 -15.54
CA LEU A 3 17.39 -15.81 -14.61
C LEU A 3 16.02 -15.28 -14.15
N PRO A 4 14.97 -16.11 -14.12
CA PRO A 4 13.68 -15.70 -13.57
C PRO A 4 13.83 -15.41 -12.08
N THR A 5 13.18 -14.33 -11.62
CA THR A 5 13.25 -13.85 -10.23
C THR A 5 12.61 -14.81 -9.23
N GLY A 6 11.80 -15.76 -9.71
CA GLY A 6 10.98 -16.63 -8.89
C GLY A 6 9.74 -15.94 -8.31
N LEU A 7 9.43 -14.70 -8.71
CA LEU A 7 8.29 -13.93 -8.21
C LEU A 7 7.28 -13.68 -9.32
N LEU A 8 5.98 -13.78 -9.02
CA LEU A 8 4.91 -13.41 -9.94
C LEU A 8 4.72 -11.88 -10.01
N GLY A 9 5.03 -11.15 -8.94
CA GLY A 9 5.00 -9.68 -8.90
C GLY A 9 6.34 -9.06 -8.49
N TYR A 10 7.26 -8.84 -9.42
CA TYR A 10 8.63 -8.39 -9.08
C TYR A 10 8.72 -6.94 -8.59
N ARG A 11 7.83 -6.04 -9.05
CA ARG A 11 7.91 -4.59 -8.75
C ARG A 11 7.97 -4.29 -7.25
N ASN A 12 7.24 -5.06 -6.44
CA ASN A 12 7.22 -4.87 -4.99
C ASN A 12 8.60 -5.16 -4.36
N ALA A 13 9.29 -6.21 -4.78
CA ALA A 13 10.65 -6.50 -4.29
C ALA A 13 11.66 -5.44 -4.74
N ALA A 14 11.50 -4.92 -5.96
CA ALA A 14 12.34 -3.82 -6.41
C ALA A 14 12.12 -2.56 -5.56
N ASN A 15 10.87 -2.27 -5.16
CA ASN A 15 10.56 -1.16 -4.27
C ASN A 15 11.08 -1.38 -2.84
N ASP A 16 11.10 -2.61 -2.33
CA ASP A 16 11.56 -2.89 -0.97
C ASP A 16 13.05 -2.55 -0.75
N ALA A 17 13.82 -2.41 -1.83
CA ALA A 17 15.20 -1.90 -1.76
C ALA A 17 15.29 -0.38 -1.50
N LEU A 18 14.17 0.35 -1.61
CA LEU A 18 14.11 1.80 -1.39
C LEU A 18 13.60 2.11 0.03
N PRO A 19 14.08 3.19 0.67
CA PRO A 19 13.58 3.58 1.99
C PRO A 19 12.11 4.00 1.95
N ARG A 20 11.37 3.74 3.04
CA ARG A 20 9.97 4.19 3.23
C ARG A 20 8.99 3.64 2.17
N THR A 21 9.18 2.39 1.78
CA THR A 21 8.25 1.61 0.96
C THR A 21 7.44 0.64 1.82
N GLY A 22 6.54 -0.14 1.20
CA GLY A 22 5.64 -1.06 1.91
C GLY A 22 4.31 -0.43 2.29
N PHE A 23 3.61 -0.99 3.28
CA PHE A 23 2.36 -0.40 3.76
C PHE A 23 2.60 0.72 4.79
N PRO A 24 1.64 1.65 4.95
CA PRO A 24 1.69 2.66 5.99
C PRO A 24 1.88 2.10 7.38
N GLU A 25 2.40 2.95 8.26
CA GLU A 25 2.29 2.74 9.70
C GLU A 25 0.82 2.78 10.14
N MET A 26 0.55 2.28 11.35
CA MET A 26 -0.79 2.30 11.91
C MET A 26 -1.11 3.68 12.49
N PHE A 27 -1.97 4.43 11.79
CA PHE A 27 -2.47 5.73 12.24
C PHE A 27 -3.93 5.61 12.65
N ARG A 28 -4.30 6.24 13.77
CA ARG A 28 -5.69 6.27 14.27
C ARG A 28 -6.53 7.34 13.60
N ASN A 29 -5.90 8.39 13.07
CA ASN A 29 -6.57 9.50 12.43
C ASN A 29 -5.60 10.27 11.53
N LEU A 30 -6.14 11.25 10.79
CA LEU A 30 -5.36 12.10 9.88
C LEU A 30 -4.28 12.92 10.60
N ALA A 31 -4.54 13.40 11.83
CA ALA A 31 -3.60 14.24 12.57
C ALA A 31 -2.32 13.49 12.97
N GLU A 32 -2.41 12.19 13.25
CA GLU A 32 -1.24 11.34 13.49
C GLU A 32 -0.40 11.17 12.22
N TYR A 33 -1.05 10.96 11.07
CA TYR A 33 -0.36 10.91 9.78
C TYR A 33 0.33 12.25 9.43
N GLU A 34 -0.37 13.37 9.62
CA GLU A 34 0.20 14.71 9.38
C GLU A 34 1.39 14.99 10.31
N THR A 35 1.31 14.55 11.57
CA THR A 35 2.42 14.65 12.52
C THR A 35 3.62 13.82 12.06
N TYR A 36 3.39 12.58 11.61
CA TYR A 36 4.45 11.74 11.04
C TYR A 36 5.16 12.44 9.86
N VAL A 37 4.39 12.95 8.89
CA VAL A 37 4.96 13.66 7.72
C VAL A 37 5.73 14.90 8.16
N ARG A 38 5.14 15.73 9.02
CA ARG A 38 5.76 16.96 9.52
C ARG A 38 7.09 16.67 10.21
N THR A 39 7.14 15.65 11.08
CA THR A 39 8.38 15.25 11.75
C THR A 39 9.49 14.86 10.76
N LEU A 40 9.17 14.15 9.68
CA LEU A 40 10.18 13.81 8.66
C LEU A 40 10.67 15.03 7.89
N VAL A 41 9.79 16.00 7.63
CA VAL A 41 10.12 17.24 6.91
C VAL A 41 10.96 18.16 7.79
N ASP A 42 10.54 18.40 9.03
CA ASP A 42 11.24 19.27 9.98
C ASP A 42 12.63 18.74 10.32
N ALA A 43 12.81 17.41 10.34
CA ALA A 43 14.10 16.76 10.51
C ALA A 43 14.98 16.77 9.24
N GLY A 44 14.50 17.30 8.12
CA GLY A 44 15.23 17.34 6.85
C GLY A 44 15.41 15.97 6.18
N ILE A 45 14.64 14.95 6.59
CA ILE A 45 14.74 13.57 6.06
C ILE A 45 14.11 13.49 4.66
N VAL A 46 13.02 14.22 4.45
CA VAL A 46 12.32 14.33 3.16
C VAL A 46 11.84 15.76 2.93
N PRO A 47 11.74 16.24 1.67
CA PRO A 47 11.24 17.59 1.41
C PRO A 47 9.71 17.70 1.58
N ASN A 48 8.97 16.61 1.41
CA ASN A 48 7.52 16.52 1.63
C ASN A 48 7.04 15.05 1.57
N ALA A 49 5.74 14.82 1.75
CA ALA A 49 5.13 13.48 1.77
C ALA A 49 5.23 12.69 0.45
N THR A 50 5.59 13.29 -0.69
CA THR A 50 5.75 12.53 -1.95
C THR A 50 6.88 11.49 -1.89
N TYR A 51 7.82 11.66 -0.95
CA TYR A 51 8.96 10.78 -0.67
C TYR A 51 8.63 9.65 0.32
N VAL A 52 7.36 9.54 0.70
CA VAL A 52 6.79 8.38 1.36
C VAL A 52 6.16 7.50 0.27
N TRP A 53 6.83 6.39 -0.01
CA TRP A 53 6.54 5.51 -1.15
C TRP A 53 5.71 4.30 -0.74
N TRP A 54 4.70 4.54 0.09
CA TRP A 54 3.80 3.50 0.54
C TRP A 54 2.86 3.01 -0.57
N ALA A 55 2.45 1.76 -0.41
CA ALA A 55 1.44 1.08 -1.22
C ALA A 55 0.03 1.67 -1.07
N LEU A 56 -0.20 2.48 -0.03
CA LEU A 56 -1.43 3.22 0.21
C LEU A 56 -1.07 4.57 0.83
N ARG A 57 -1.62 5.69 0.36
CA ARG A 57 -1.37 6.99 1.01
C ARG A 57 -2.44 8.03 0.68
N PRO A 58 -2.66 9.04 1.55
CA PRO A 58 -3.41 10.24 1.18
C PRO A 58 -2.75 10.96 -0.01
N SER A 59 -3.56 11.43 -0.96
CA SER A 59 -3.07 12.28 -2.05
C SER A 59 -2.79 13.70 -1.54
N LEU A 60 -1.76 14.32 -2.11
CA LEU A 60 -1.43 15.73 -1.82
C LEU A 60 -2.20 16.72 -2.68
N GLN A 61 -2.68 16.28 -3.84
CA GLN A 61 -3.34 17.15 -4.81
C GLN A 61 -4.86 17.02 -4.76
N HIS A 62 -5.37 15.91 -4.26
CA HIS A 62 -6.78 15.56 -4.29
C HIS A 62 -7.24 15.04 -2.93
N PRO A 63 -8.52 15.23 -2.55
CA PRO A 63 -9.08 14.66 -1.32
C PRO A 63 -9.38 13.17 -1.52
N THR A 64 -8.36 12.38 -1.86
CA THR A 64 -8.47 10.96 -2.20
C THR A 64 -7.38 10.14 -1.52
N LEU A 65 -7.59 8.83 -1.48
CA LEU A 65 -6.60 7.85 -1.05
C LEU A 65 -6.03 7.13 -2.28
N GLU A 66 -4.73 7.16 -2.44
CA GLU A 66 -4.01 6.54 -3.56
C GLU A 66 -3.65 5.08 -3.21
N LEU A 67 -4.30 4.10 -3.87
CA LEU A 67 -3.99 2.67 -3.75
C LEU A 67 -2.97 2.27 -4.84
N ARG A 68 -1.78 1.82 -4.45
CA ARG A 68 -0.58 1.75 -5.30
C ARG A 68 0.15 0.39 -5.27
N ILE A 69 -0.50 -0.65 -4.76
CA ILE A 69 0.11 -1.98 -4.61
C ILE A 69 0.19 -2.78 -5.93
N THR A 70 -0.71 -2.51 -6.88
CA THR A 70 -0.83 -3.26 -8.14
C THR A 70 0.16 -2.81 -9.20
N ASP A 71 0.56 -3.74 -10.07
CA ASP A 71 1.29 -3.44 -11.31
C ASP A 71 0.32 -2.95 -12.40
N CYS A 72 0.88 -2.40 -13.49
CA CYS A 72 0.10 -2.03 -14.66
C CYS A 72 -0.41 -3.29 -15.38
N CYS A 73 -1.68 -3.34 -15.72
CA CYS A 73 -2.25 -4.44 -16.49
C CYS A 73 -1.93 -4.27 -17.99
N THR A 74 -1.83 -5.38 -18.71
CA THR A 74 -1.68 -5.40 -20.17
C THR A 74 -3.02 -5.20 -20.90
N SER A 75 -4.14 -5.29 -20.18
CA SER A 75 -5.51 -5.10 -20.69
C SER A 75 -6.24 -3.99 -19.94
N ILE A 76 -7.03 -3.21 -20.68
CA ILE A 76 -7.92 -2.19 -20.12
C ILE A 76 -9.02 -2.86 -19.27
N ALA A 77 -9.54 -4.01 -19.71
CA ALA A 77 -10.60 -4.71 -18.98
C ALA A 77 -10.14 -5.09 -17.55
N ASP A 78 -8.91 -5.62 -17.42
CA ASP A 78 -8.32 -5.96 -16.13
C ASP A 78 -8.07 -4.72 -15.26
N THR A 79 -7.62 -3.62 -15.88
CA THR A 79 -7.45 -2.33 -15.19
C THR A 79 -8.76 -1.86 -14.58
N VAL A 80 -9.86 -1.90 -15.36
CA VAL A 80 -11.19 -1.51 -14.89
C VAL A 80 -11.70 -2.47 -13.81
N ALA A 81 -11.43 -3.78 -13.95
CA ALA A 81 -11.82 -4.77 -12.95
C ALA A 81 -11.12 -4.51 -11.59
N ILE A 82 -9.81 -4.26 -11.59
CA ILE A 82 -9.06 -3.89 -10.37
C ILE A 82 -9.60 -2.60 -9.76
N ALA A 83 -9.85 -1.57 -10.59
CA ALA A 83 -10.43 -0.31 -10.11
C ALA A 83 -11.83 -0.53 -9.47
N ALA A 84 -12.65 -1.40 -10.04
CA ALA A 84 -13.95 -1.76 -9.47
C ALA A 84 -13.82 -2.47 -8.12
N VAL A 85 -12.86 -3.40 -7.99
CA VAL A 85 -12.56 -4.07 -6.72
C VAL A 85 -12.12 -3.06 -5.65
N TYR A 86 -11.20 -2.14 -5.98
CA TYR A 86 -10.80 -1.08 -5.05
C TYR A 86 -11.99 -0.23 -4.60
N ARG A 87 -12.85 0.20 -5.53
CA ARG A 87 -14.05 0.97 -5.19
C ARG A 87 -15.01 0.19 -4.28
N ALA A 88 -15.22 -1.09 -4.55
CA ALA A 88 -16.07 -1.94 -3.74
C ALA A 88 -15.51 -2.12 -2.32
N LEU A 89 -14.22 -2.41 -2.19
CA LEU A 89 -13.54 -2.56 -0.89
C LEU A 89 -13.57 -1.25 -0.08
N VAL A 90 -13.21 -0.12 -0.70
CA VAL A 90 -13.24 1.18 -0.02
C VAL A 90 -14.65 1.52 0.42
N ARG A 91 -15.66 1.32 -0.46
CA ARG A 91 -17.07 1.54 -0.11
C ARG A 91 -17.48 0.66 1.07
N HIS A 92 -17.08 -0.62 1.09
CA HIS A 92 -17.39 -1.53 2.18
C HIS A 92 -16.80 -1.03 3.50
N VAL A 93 -15.51 -0.67 3.54
CA VAL A 93 -14.85 -0.16 4.76
C VAL A 93 -15.45 1.17 5.22
N VAL A 94 -15.78 2.08 4.30
CA VAL A 94 -16.42 3.37 4.65
C VAL A 94 -17.79 3.16 5.31
N HIS A 95 -18.56 2.15 4.89
CA HIS A 95 -19.84 1.82 5.50
C HIS A 95 -19.73 1.00 6.79
N HIS A 96 -18.54 0.45 7.09
CA HIS A 96 -18.28 -0.36 8.28
C HIS A 96 -17.00 0.17 8.97
N PRO A 97 -17.04 1.38 9.56
CA PRO A 97 -15.86 2.01 10.14
C PRO A 97 -15.27 1.22 11.33
N ASP A 98 -16.09 0.39 11.98
CA ASP A 98 -15.65 -0.49 13.08
C ASP A 98 -14.95 -1.76 12.57
N LEU A 99 -15.00 -2.04 11.26
CA LEU A 99 -14.25 -3.12 10.66
C LEU A 99 -12.77 -2.88 10.97
N ASN A 100 -12.11 -3.89 11.54
CA ASN A 100 -10.68 -3.82 11.88
C ASN A 100 -10.32 -2.81 12.99
N ALA A 101 -11.29 -2.36 13.79
CA ALA A 101 -11.05 -1.43 14.92
C ALA A 101 -10.04 -1.96 15.97
N THR A 102 -9.82 -3.28 16.02
CA THR A 102 -8.88 -3.96 16.92
C THR A 102 -7.55 -4.32 16.27
N TYR A 103 -7.20 -3.70 15.14
CA TYR A 103 -5.93 -3.97 14.48
C TYR A 103 -4.75 -3.65 15.40
N SER A 104 -3.77 -4.54 15.32
CA SER A 104 -2.60 -4.55 16.20
C SER A 104 -1.36 -4.79 15.37
N ALA A 105 -0.19 -4.72 16.01
CA ALA A 105 1.08 -5.04 15.37
C ALA A 105 1.08 -6.45 14.74
N VAL A 106 0.34 -7.40 15.31
CA VAL A 106 0.19 -8.76 14.75
C VAL A 106 -0.55 -8.72 13.41
N HIS A 107 -1.65 -7.97 13.32
CA HIS A 107 -2.39 -7.81 12.06
C HIS A 107 -1.53 -7.13 10.98
N ARG A 108 -0.73 -6.13 11.38
CA ARG A 108 0.22 -5.46 10.49
C ARG A 108 1.28 -6.43 9.94
N ALA A 109 1.80 -7.32 10.78
CA ALA A 109 2.76 -8.35 10.37
C ALA A 109 2.13 -9.36 9.40
N LEU A 110 0.88 -9.79 9.64
CA LEU A 110 0.14 -10.67 8.72
C LEU A 110 -0.10 -10.01 7.36
N ILE A 111 -0.34 -8.70 7.32
CA ILE A 111 -0.47 -7.95 6.06
C ILE A 111 0.84 -7.94 5.26
N GLU A 112 2.00 -7.78 5.91
CA GLU A 112 3.31 -7.89 5.20
C GLU A 112 3.56 -9.31 4.70
N GLU A 113 3.28 -10.33 5.52
CA GLU A 113 3.42 -11.73 5.10
C GLU A 113 2.53 -12.01 3.88
N ASN A 114 1.26 -11.62 3.93
CA ASN A 114 0.33 -11.79 2.81
C ASN A 114 0.80 -11.05 1.55
N ARG A 115 1.42 -9.88 1.68
CA ARG A 115 2.03 -9.18 0.54
C ARG A 115 3.17 -9.97 -0.07
N TRP A 116 4.08 -10.52 0.74
CA TRP A 116 5.17 -11.35 0.25
C TRP A 116 4.65 -12.61 -0.46
N ARG A 117 3.66 -13.28 0.14
CA ARG A 117 3.04 -14.49 -0.43
C ARG A 117 2.33 -14.20 -1.75
N ALA A 118 1.55 -13.13 -1.83
CA ALA A 118 0.91 -12.70 -3.07
C ALA A 118 1.93 -12.37 -4.16
N GLN A 119 3.05 -11.74 -3.81
CA GLN A 119 4.14 -11.47 -4.74
C GLN A 119 4.82 -12.76 -5.25
N ARG A 120 4.98 -13.76 -4.39
CA ARG A 120 5.66 -15.02 -4.73
C ARG A 120 4.78 -16.01 -5.48
N TYR A 121 3.51 -16.11 -5.09
CA TYR A 121 2.58 -17.17 -5.50
C TYR A 121 1.30 -16.66 -6.16
N GLY A 122 1.09 -15.33 -6.23
CA GLY A 122 -0.12 -14.78 -6.82
C GLY A 122 -1.37 -15.17 -6.03
N THR A 123 -2.41 -15.59 -6.73
CA THR A 123 -3.69 -16.04 -6.13
C THR A 123 -3.60 -17.40 -5.46
N ASP A 124 -2.53 -18.16 -5.70
CA ASP A 124 -2.30 -19.46 -5.08
C ASP A 124 -1.56 -19.33 -3.72
N GLY A 125 -1.24 -18.10 -3.29
CA GLY A 125 -0.61 -17.82 -2.00
C GLY A 125 -1.65 -17.86 -0.87
N THR A 126 -1.74 -19.00 -0.19
CA THR A 126 -2.85 -19.30 0.75
C THR A 126 -2.41 -19.53 2.18
#